data_AF-A0A072P762-F1
#
_entry.id   AF-A0A072P762-F1
#
_cell.length_a   1.000
_cell.length_b   1.000
_cell.length_c   1.000
_cell.angle_alpha   90.00
_cell.angle_beta   90.00
_cell.angle_gamma   90.00
#
_symmetry.space_group_name_H-M   'P 1'
#
loop_
_entity.id
_entity.type
_entity.pdbx_description
1 polymer ?
#
loop_
_entity_poly.entity_id
_entity_poly.type
_entity_poly.pdbx_seq_one_letter_code
_entity_poly.pdbx_strand_id
1 'polypeptide(L)'
;MSVLSRILVVVGVLSLFHAAYSAHEFSTLSTKLHNNSTLPLDIKLETLISILLASCGLVIGSDPLKPVSWNVWAGQLEKEGGLNPFRGLEERVGFMDIRAQRKKFSAWARQNGGGSTS
;
A
#
# COMPACT_ATOMS: atom_id res chain seq x y z
N MET A 1 1.57 0.33 4.92
CA MET A 1 0.62 0.17 6.05
C MET A 1 1.29 0.40 7.41
N SER A 2 0.96 1.50 8.06
CA SER A 2 1.38 1.78 9.45
C SER A 2 0.94 0.67 10.41
N VAL A 3 1.72 0.38 11.46
CA VAL A 3 1.33 -0.59 12.51
C VAL A 3 -0.01 -0.20 13.14
N LEU A 4 -0.24 1.10 13.31
CA LEU A 4 -1.49 1.64 13.84
C LEU A 4 -2.70 1.29 12.97
N SER A 5 -2.58 1.38 11.64
CA SER A 5 -3.69 1.07 10.74
C SER A 5 -4.06 -0.42 10.83
N ARG A 6 -3.06 -1.30 10.95
CA ARG A 6 -3.26 -2.74 11.13
C ARG A 6 -3.98 -3.06 12.43
N ILE A 7 -3.59 -2.41 13.53
CA ILE A 7 -4.24 -2.57 14.84
C ILE A 7 -5.71 -2.14 14.74
N LEU A 8 -6.01 -0.99 14.14
CA LEU A 8 -7.38 -0.50 13.95
C LEU A 8 -8.24 -1.48 13.15
N VAL A 9 -7.70 -2.04 12.06
CA VAL A 9 -8.41 -3.05 11.26
C VAL A 9 -8.66 -4.32 12.09
N VAL A 10 -7.65 -4.83 12.79
CA VAL A 10 -7.80 -6.05 13.60
C VAL A 10 -8.84 -5.85 14.70
N VAL A 11 -8.77 -4.75 15.45
CA VAL A 11 -9.74 -4.44 16.49
C VAL A 11 -11.14 -4.30 15.90
N GLY A 12 -11.30 -3.54 14.79
CA GLY A 12 -12.59 -3.36 14.13
C GLY A 12 -13.20 -4.67 13.63
N VAL A 13 -12.39 -5.55 13.05
CA VAL A 13 -12.84 -6.87 12.57
C VAL A 13 -13.21 -7.80 13.72
N LEU A 14 -12.39 -7.87 14.78
CA LEU A 14 -12.69 -8.69 15.95
C LEU A 14 -13.96 -8.22 16.68
N SER A 15 -14.12 -6.91 16.87
CA SER A 15 -15.34 -6.33 17.43
C SER A 15 -16.57 -6.59 16.55
N LEU A 16 -16.42 -6.56 15.21
CA LEU A 16 -17.51 -6.90 14.30
C LEU A 16 -17.93 -8.37 14.42
N PHE A 17 -16.97 -9.29 14.52
CA PHE A 17 -17.25 -10.70 14.77
C PHE A 17 -17.97 -10.92 16.10
N HIS A 18 -17.54 -10.21 17.15
CA HIS A 18 -18.19 -10.26 18.45
C HIS A 18 -19.66 -9.81 18.36
N ALA A 19 -19.92 -8.64 17.76
CA ALA A 19 -21.27 -8.12 17.61
C ALA A 19 -22.16 -9.02 16.72
N ALA A 20 -21.59 -9.64 15.68
CA ALA A 20 -22.29 -10.60 14.84
C ALA A 20 -22.67 -11.88 15.62
N TYR A 21 -21.78 -12.36 16.49
CA TYR A 21 -22.07 -13.49 17.37
C TYR A 21 -23.17 -13.14 18.39
N SER A 22 -23.11 -11.95 19.00
CA SER A 22 -24.16 -11.45 19.91
C SER A 22 -25.52 -11.35 19.21
N ALA A 23 -25.54 -10.87 17.96
CA ALA A 23 -26.77 -10.81 17.16
C ALA A 23 -27.33 -12.21 16.86
N HIS A 24 -26.45 -13.18 16.57
CA HIS A 24 -26.83 -14.57 16.35
C HIS A 24 -27.43 -15.22 17.60
N GLU A 25 -26.81 -15.04 18.78
CA GLU A 25 -27.37 -15.54 20.04
C GLU A 25 -28.73 -14.92 20.35
N PHE A 26 -28.87 -13.60 20.17
CA PHE A 26 -30.14 -12.90 20.35
C PHE A 26 -31.23 -13.43 19.41
N SER A 27 -30.92 -13.61 18.13
CA SER A 27 -31.86 -14.15 17.14
C SER A 27 -32.26 -15.59 17.45
N THR A 28 -31.29 -16.41 17.86
CA THR A 28 -31.53 -17.82 18.24
C THR A 28 -32.44 -17.91 19.45
N LEU A 29 -32.20 -17.09 20.47
CA LEU A 29 -33.02 -17.04 21.69
C LEU A 29 -34.43 -16.50 21.39
N SER A 30 -34.53 -15.40 20.64
CA SER A 30 -35.79 -14.77 20.23
C SER A 30 -36.68 -15.77 19.48
N THR A 31 -36.08 -16.56 18.58
CA THR A 31 -36.79 -17.60 17.82
C THR A 31 -37.25 -18.75 18.72
N LYS A 32 -36.39 -19.25 19.62
CA LYS A 32 -36.74 -20.33 20.56
C LYS A 32 -37.85 -19.93 21.52
N LEU A 33 -37.87 -18.67 21.95
CA LEU A 33 -38.84 -18.14 22.90
C LEU A 33 -40.13 -17.62 22.23
N HIS A 34 -40.23 -17.64 20.89
CA HIS A 34 -41.29 -16.98 20.12
C HIS A 34 -41.50 -15.51 20.52
N ASN A 35 -40.44 -14.84 20.96
CA ASN A 35 -40.49 -13.45 21.41
C ASN A 35 -39.87 -12.57 20.33
N ASN A 36 -40.71 -11.88 19.55
CA ASN A 36 -40.31 -10.95 18.50
C ASN A 36 -39.85 -9.60 19.09
N SER A 37 -38.78 -9.63 19.87
CA SER A 37 -38.15 -8.42 20.41
C SER A 37 -37.23 -7.78 19.37
N THR A 38 -37.21 -6.45 19.31
CA THR A 38 -36.31 -5.73 18.41
C THR A 38 -34.86 -5.85 18.89
N LEU A 39 -33.90 -5.76 17.96
CA LEU A 39 -32.49 -5.91 18.27
C LEU A 39 -32.04 -4.85 19.31
N PRO A 40 -31.34 -5.24 20.38
CA PRO A 40 -30.85 -4.33 21.40
C PRO A 40 -29.99 -3.21 20.83
N LEU A 41 -30.06 -2.04 21.46
CA LEU A 41 -29.32 -0.85 21.02
C LEU A 41 -27.80 -1.05 21.12
N ASP A 42 -27.33 -1.83 22.09
CA ASP A 42 -25.91 -2.14 22.29
C ASP A 42 -25.28 -2.79 21.05
N ILE A 43 -25.86 -3.90 20.56
CA ILE A 43 -25.43 -4.60 19.34
C ILE A 43 -25.45 -3.67 18.11
N LYS A 44 -26.42 -2.76 18.01
CA LYS A 44 -26.46 -1.78 16.92
C LYS A 44 -25.30 -0.79 16.99
N LEU A 45 -24.95 -0.30 18.19
CA LEU A 45 -23.83 0.61 18.35
C LEU A 45 -22.49 -0.11 18.14
N GLU A 46 -22.32 -1.30 18.70
CA GLU A 46 -21.11 -2.12 18.52
C GLU A 46 -20.83 -2.39 17.04
N THR A 47 -21.84 -2.80 16.27
CA THR A 47 -21.69 -3.04 14.82
C THR A 47 -21.33 -1.77 14.06
N LEU A 48 -22.00 -0.64 14.31
CA LEU A 48 -21.70 0.63 13.66
C LEU A 48 -20.28 1.12 13.98
N ILE A 49 -19.87 1.05 15.23
CA ILE A 49 -18.53 1.45 15.68
C ILE A 49 -17.47 0.53 15.08
N SER A 50 -17.71 -0.78 15.04
CA SER A 50 -16.79 -1.77 14.47
C SER A 50 -16.55 -1.55 12.98
N ILE A 51 -17.62 -1.29 12.21
CA ILE A 51 -17.54 -0.99 10.78
C ILE A 51 -16.78 0.32 10.54
N LEU A 52 -17.08 1.35 11.33
CA LEU A 52 -16.40 2.64 11.24
C LEU A 52 -14.90 2.47 11.53
N LEU A 53 -14.56 1.75 12.59
CA LEU A 53 -13.17 1.51 12.98
C LEU A 53 -12.40 0.72 11.92
N ALA A 54 -13.00 -0.35 11.39
CA ALA A 54 -12.39 -1.16 10.33
C ALA A 54 -12.20 -0.36 9.03
N SER A 55 -13.21 0.42 8.62
CA SER A 55 -13.12 1.25 7.42
C SER A 55 -12.08 2.37 7.57
N CYS A 56 -12.03 3.06 8.70
CA CYS A 56 -10.98 4.03 9.00
C CYS A 56 -9.59 3.38 9.00
N GLY A 57 -9.44 2.20 9.61
CA GLY A 57 -8.18 1.45 9.60
C GLY A 57 -7.72 1.09 8.18
N LEU A 58 -8.64 0.68 7.31
CA LEU A 58 -8.33 0.37 5.91
C LEU A 58 -7.94 1.63 5.11
N VAL A 59 -8.67 2.73 5.29
CA VAL A 59 -8.39 4.00 4.58
C VAL A 59 -7.03 4.56 4.99
N ILE A 60 -6.74 4.64 6.30
CA ILE A 60 -5.44 5.12 6.82
C ILE A 60 -4.30 4.17 6.42
N GLY A 61 -4.60 2.88 6.27
CA GLY A 61 -3.64 1.87 5.85
C GLY A 61 -3.30 1.89 4.36
N SER A 62 -4.11 2.54 3.52
CA SER A 62 -3.93 2.53 2.07
C SER A 62 -2.65 3.26 1.64
N ASP A 63 -2.02 2.75 0.59
CA ASP A 63 -0.86 3.41 0.00
C ASP A 63 -1.30 4.68 -0.74
N PRO A 64 -0.49 5.74 -0.74
CA PRO A 64 -0.83 6.97 -1.44
C PRO A 64 -1.00 6.71 -2.94
N LEU A 65 -1.90 7.48 -3.55
CA LEU A 65 -2.14 7.43 -4.99
C LEU A 65 -0.85 7.72 -5.75
N LYS A 66 -0.54 6.84 -6.71
CA LYS A 66 0.56 7.07 -7.64
C LYS A 66 0.17 8.21 -8.59
N PRO A 67 1.11 9.11 -8.96
CA PRO A 67 0.84 10.17 -9.92
C PRO A 67 0.44 9.59 -11.28
N VAL A 68 -0.45 10.30 -11.97
CA VAL A 68 -0.96 9.91 -13.30
C VAL A 68 0.09 10.07 -14.41
N SER A 69 1.01 11.02 -14.27
CA SER A 69 2.03 11.28 -15.28
C SER A 69 3.21 10.32 -15.14
N TRP A 70 3.47 9.58 -16.23
CA TRP A 70 4.52 8.57 -16.28
C TRP A 70 5.90 9.12 -15.89
N ASN A 71 6.27 10.29 -16.44
CA ASN A 71 7.58 10.90 -16.18
C ASN A 71 7.79 11.26 -14.70
N VAL A 72 6.74 11.68 -13.99
CA VAL A 72 6.81 12.01 -12.57
C VAL A 72 6.90 10.73 -11.74
N TRP A 73 6.08 9.72 -12.07
CA TRP A 73 6.14 8.42 -11.40
C TRP A 73 7.50 7.73 -11.59
N ALA A 74 7.97 7.63 -12.83
CA ALA A 74 9.24 7.02 -13.18
C ALA A 74 10.41 7.77 -12.53
N GLY A 75 10.38 9.11 -12.53
CA GLY A 75 11.39 9.92 -11.85
C GLY A 75 11.39 9.76 -10.32
N GLN A 76 10.23 9.59 -9.68
CA GLN A 76 10.15 9.26 -8.26
C GLN A 76 10.68 7.85 -7.98
N LEU A 77 10.33 6.89 -8.83
CA LEU A 77 10.76 5.50 -8.71
C LEU A 77 12.29 5.36 -8.85
N GLU A 78 12.90 6.09 -9.78
CA GLU A 78 14.36 6.14 -9.95
C GLU A 78 15.05 6.75 -8.72
N LYS A 79 14.48 7.80 -8.12
CA LYS A 79 14.99 8.40 -6.88
C LYS A 79 14.89 7.46 -5.68
N GLU A 80 13.81 6.70 -5.60
CA GLU A 80 13.58 5.71 -4.54
C GLU A 80 14.39 4.42 -4.76
N GLY A 81 15.13 4.30 -5.88
CA GLY A 81 15.90 3.11 -6.23
C GLY A 81 15.03 1.91 -6.60
N GLY A 82 13.75 2.16 -6.92
CA GLY A 82 12.80 1.13 -7.30
C GLY A 82 13.09 0.53 -8.69
N LEU A 83 12.63 -0.70 -8.90
CA LEU A 83 12.70 -1.37 -10.19
C LEU A 83 11.71 -0.73 -11.18
N ASN A 84 12.19 0.11 -12.09
CA ASN A 84 11.41 0.59 -13.22
C ASN A 84 11.09 -0.59 -14.16
N PRO A 85 9.80 -0.97 -14.33
CA PRO A 85 9.41 -2.10 -15.19
C PRO A 85 9.82 -1.93 -16.65
N PHE A 86 9.97 -0.68 -17.12
CA PHE A 86 10.33 -0.35 -18.50
C PHE A 86 11.80 0.00 -18.65
N ARG A 87 12.63 -0.18 -17.61
CA ARG A 87 14.06 0.17 -17.67
C ARG A 87 14.76 -0.48 -18.86
N GLY A 88 14.43 -1.73 -19.18
CA GLY A 88 14.99 -2.42 -20.36
C GLY A 88 14.60 -1.80 -21.70
N LEU A 89 13.39 -1.24 -21.81
CA LEU A 89 12.88 -0.56 -23.01
C LEU A 89 13.42 0.87 -23.14
N GLU A 90 13.70 1.53 -22.02
CA GLU A 90 14.29 2.88 -21.98
C GLU A 90 15.80 2.85 -22.21
N GLU A 91 16.52 1.93 -21.55
CA GLU A 91 17.97 1.80 -21.63
C GLU A 91 18.43 1.22 -22.99
N ARG A 92 17.54 0.46 -23.67
CA ARG A 92 17.75 -0.11 -25.01
C ARG A 92 19.16 -0.68 -25.19
N VAL A 93 19.62 -1.47 -24.23
CA VAL A 93 20.98 -2.01 -24.20
C VAL A 93 21.37 -2.75 -25.48
N GLY A 94 20.41 -3.37 -26.19
CA GLY A 94 20.63 -4.04 -27.46
C GLY A 94 20.93 -3.12 -28.66
N PHE A 95 20.61 -1.82 -28.56
CA PHE A 95 20.88 -0.81 -29.59
C PHE A 95 22.00 0.15 -29.18
N MET A 96 22.68 -0.12 -28.08
CA MET A 96 23.73 0.76 -27.56
C MET A 96 25.00 0.64 -28.40
N ASP A 97 25.49 1.76 -28.93
CA ASP A 97 26.78 1.80 -29.63
C ASP A 97 27.94 1.73 -28.63
N ILE A 98 28.40 0.50 -28.41
CA ILE A 98 29.52 0.17 -27.50
C ILE A 98 30.80 0.90 -27.92
N ARG A 99 31.03 1.10 -29.24
CA ARG A 99 32.27 1.75 -29.74
C ARG A 99 32.26 3.23 -29.42
N ALA A 100 31.12 3.90 -29.61
CA ALA A 100 30.95 5.30 -29.24
C ALA A 100 31.10 5.52 -27.73
N GLN A 101 30.51 4.65 -26.89
CA GLN A 101 30.67 4.74 -25.44
C GLN A 101 32.12 4.55 -24.99
N ARG A 102 32.83 3.55 -25.52
CA ARG A 102 34.26 3.32 -25.21
C ARG A 102 35.13 4.52 -25.56
N LYS A 103 34.87 5.16 -26.70
CA LYS A 103 35.58 6.38 -27.11
C LYS A 103 35.33 7.52 -26.11
N LYS A 104 34.06 7.77 -25.74
CA LYS A 104 33.69 8.77 -24.72
C LYS A 104 34.38 8.50 -23.38
N PHE A 105 34.36 7.27 -22.90
CA PHE A 105 35.03 6.87 -21.66
C PHE A 105 36.54 7.09 -21.74
N SER A 106 37.19 6.70 -22.84
CA SER A 106 38.63 6.92 -23.02
C SER A 106 39.01 8.40 -23.05
N ALA A 107 38.17 9.25 -23.63
CA ALA A 107 38.38 10.70 -23.64
C ALA A 107 38.21 11.30 -22.23
N TRP A 108 37.16 10.90 -21.51
CA TRP A 108 36.92 11.30 -20.12
C TRP A 108 38.04 10.83 -19.18
N ALA A 109 38.49 9.58 -19.30
CA ALA A 109 39.55 9.01 -18.47
C ALA A 109 40.89 9.72 -18.69
N ARG A 110 41.16 10.17 -19.92
CA ARG A 110 42.33 11.03 -20.21
C ARG A 110 42.21 12.42 -19.57
N GLN A 111 40.99 12.95 -19.49
CA GLN A 111 40.71 14.26 -18.91
C GLN A 111 40.78 14.25 -17.37
N ASN A 112 40.30 13.17 -16.74
CA ASN A 112 40.33 13.00 -15.27
C ASN A 112 41.63 12.34 -14.75
N GLY A 113 42.28 11.50 -15.54
CA GLY A 113 43.57 10.86 -15.20
C GLY A 113 44.78 11.80 -15.34
N GLY A 114 44.60 12.99 -15.90
CA GLY A 114 45.62 14.04 -15.94
C GLY A 114 45.73 14.87 -14.65
N GLY A 115 44.90 14.59 -13.64
CA GLY A 115 44.88 15.30 -12.35
C GLY A 115 45.46 14.52 -11.18
N SER A 116 46.10 13.37 -11.41
CA SER A 116 46.62 12.48 -10.34
C SER A 116 48.15 12.47 -10.21
N THR A 117 48.84 13.43 -10.82
CA THR A 117 50.29 13.60 -10.65
C THR A 117 50.58 14.99 -10.11
N SER A 118 50.53 15.11 -8.78
CA SER A 118 51.28 16.10 -8.01
C SER A 118 52.19 15.34 -7.05
#